data_AF-A0A015MYT1-F1
#
_entry.id   AF-A0A015MYT1-F1
#
_cell.length_a   1.000
_cell.length_b   1.000
_cell.length_c   1.000
_cell.angle_alpha   90.00
_cell.angle_beta   90.00
_cell.angle_gamma   90.00
#
_symmetry.space_group_name_H-M   'P 1'
#
loop_
_entity.id
_entity.type
_entity.pdbx_description
1 polymer ?
#
loop_
_entity_poly.entity_id
_entity_poly.type
_entity_poly.pdbx_seq_one_letter_code
_entity_poly.pdbx_strand_id
1 'polypeptide(L)'
;MFAINLFRTIPPQVNPIGDAFDPEEDEPVLELAWPHLQIVYEFFLRFIESPDFNTNIAKKYIDPQFILQLLELFDSEDPRERDFLKTTLHRIYGKFLNLRAFIRRSINNVFFQFIYETERHNGIAELLEILGSIINGFALPLKEEHKTFLTKVLIPLHKVKSLTLYHPQLAYCVVQFLEKDPSLTEEVICGLLRYWPKVNSPKEVMFLNEIEEILDVIEPQEFVKIQVPLFQQIARCVSSPHFQVAERALYYWNNEYIVNLIGDNVTVILPVMFPSLYQNSKAHWNRTIHGLVYNALKLFMEINPALFDQCTAQYKQSRQLEKKKMREREETWHRLERTAAHNAQGLPLPYTIGGPLTSSRTDVSTIQTFDTELENPSSGEESGEDEHQEVEQDEHGELQRFDDRPDGFNLFRRKSIIPVDESVLSELSRHRSLEEVLNGPPDASGNPTKNP
;
A
#
# COMPACT_ATOMS: atom_id res chain seq x y z
N MET A 1 6.23 21.16 -41.02
CA MET A 1 7.26 20.11 -40.87
C MET A 1 6.97 19.29 -39.61
N PHE A 2 7.17 19.83 -38.40
CA PHE A 2 6.92 19.12 -37.13
C PHE A 2 5.54 18.44 -37.07
N ALA A 3 4.46 19.24 -37.21
CA ALA A 3 3.09 18.75 -37.14
C ALA A 3 2.78 17.60 -38.13
N ILE A 4 3.31 17.66 -39.35
CA ILE A 4 3.03 16.66 -40.39
C ILE A 4 3.72 15.32 -40.09
N ASN A 5 4.90 15.35 -39.46
CA ASN A 5 5.66 14.13 -39.17
C ASN A 5 5.25 13.49 -37.85
N LEU A 6 4.82 14.28 -36.87
CA LEU A 6 4.58 13.79 -35.51
C LEU A 6 3.11 13.64 -35.13
N PHE A 7 2.24 14.59 -35.51
CA PHE A 7 0.84 14.55 -35.11
C PHE A 7 0.10 13.45 -35.88
N ARG A 8 -0.06 12.33 -35.18
CA ARG A 8 -0.67 11.09 -35.67
C ARG A 8 -1.47 10.47 -34.54
N THR A 9 -2.50 9.73 -34.89
CA THR A 9 -3.18 8.87 -33.91
C THR A 9 -2.21 7.80 -33.44
N ILE A 10 -2.12 7.61 -32.12
CA ILE A 10 -1.29 6.54 -31.55
C ILE A 10 -1.88 5.18 -31.96
N PRO A 11 -1.05 4.22 -32.39
CA PRO A 11 -1.51 2.87 -32.70
C PRO A 11 -2.28 2.24 -31.53
N PRO A 12 -3.23 1.32 -31.80
CA PRO A 12 -3.90 0.57 -30.74
C PRO A 12 -2.87 -0.14 -29.86
N GLN A 13 -3.02 -0.03 -28.55
CA GLN A 13 -2.09 -0.63 -27.60
C GLN A 13 -2.16 -2.16 -27.69
N VAL A 14 -1.00 -2.81 -27.73
CA VAL A 14 -0.91 -4.27 -27.90
C VAL A 14 -1.03 -5.03 -26.58
N ASN A 15 -0.75 -4.36 -25.45
CA ASN A 15 -0.74 -5.01 -24.15
C ASN A 15 -2.16 -5.36 -23.68
N PRO A 16 -2.34 -6.52 -23.01
CA PRO A 16 -3.63 -7.02 -22.59
C PRO A 16 -4.39 -6.04 -21.68
N ILE A 17 -5.72 -6.07 -21.71
CA ILE A 17 -6.58 -5.22 -20.88
C ILE A 17 -7.18 -6.06 -19.75
N GLY A 18 -7.24 -5.52 -18.53
CA GLY A 18 -8.00 -6.09 -17.41
C GLY A 18 -7.15 -6.40 -16.18
N ASP A 19 -7.62 -7.32 -15.33
CA ASP A 19 -6.96 -7.62 -14.04
C ASP A 19 -5.65 -8.40 -14.16
N ALA A 20 -5.33 -8.91 -15.36
CA ALA A 20 -4.03 -9.53 -15.68
C ALA A 20 -3.03 -8.54 -16.29
N PHE A 21 -3.39 -7.26 -16.42
CA PHE A 21 -2.49 -6.22 -16.89
C PHE A 21 -1.59 -5.77 -15.75
N ASP A 22 -0.31 -6.12 -15.84
CA ASP A 22 0.74 -5.53 -15.02
C ASP A 22 1.59 -4.60 -15.90
N PRO A 23 1.42 -3.26 -15.75
CA PRO A 23 2.19 -2.29 -16.51
C PRO A 23 3.71 -2.41 -16.30
N GLU A 24 4.17 -3.03 -15.21
CA GLU A 24 5.59 -3.20 -14.90
C GLU A 24 6.23 -4.35 -15.70
N GLU A 25 5.44 -5.34 -16.13
CA GLU A 25 5.93 -6.50 -16.89
C GLU A 25 5.85 -6.30 -18.41
N ASP A 26 5.12 -5.29 -18.87
CA ASP A 26 4.91 -5.03 -20.29
C ASP A 26 6.17 -4.53 -21.00
N GLU A 27 6.58 -5.24 -22.06
CA GLU A 27 7.66 -4.79 -22.93
C GLU A 27 7.21 -3.57 -23.76
N PRO A 28 7.96 -2.45 -23.75
CA PRO A 28 7.55 -1.26 -24.48
C PRO A 28 7.62 -1.49 -25.99
N VAL A 29 6.54 -1.17 -26.71
CA VAL A 29 6.57 -1.18 -28.18
C VAL A 29 7.33 0.04 -28.69
N LEU A 30 8.44 -0.23 -29.36
CA LEU A 30 9.27 0.80 -29.97
C LEU A 30 8.70 1.26 -31.32
N GLU A 31 8.77 2.56 -31.58
CA GLU A 31 8.31 3.14 -32.84
C GLU A 31 9.27 2.78 -34.00
N LEU A 32 8.73 2.17 -35.06
CA LEU A 32 9.52 1.69 -36.20
C LEU A 32 10.12 2.85 -37.00
N ALA A 33 9.41 3.98 -37.06
CA ALA A 33 9.88 5.19 -37.74
C ALA A 33 10.85 6.04 -36.89
N TRP A 34 11.26 5.55 -35.71
CA TRP A 34 12.07 6.31 -34.74
C TRP A 34 13.30 7.02 -35.34
N PRO A 35 14.12 6.41 -36.22
CA PRO A 35 15.28 7.10 -36.80
C PRO A 35 14.92 8.40 -37.54
N HIS A 36 13.72 8.48 -38.13
CA HIS A 36 13.22 9.70 -38.75
C HIS A 36 12.61 10.66 -37.73
N LEU A 37 11.79 10.15 -36.80
CA LEU A 37 11.11 10.98 -35.80
C LEU A 37 12.09 11.64 -34.85
N GLN A 38 13.14 10.93 -34.45
CA GLN A 38 14.21 11.45 -33.60
C GLN A 38 14.79 12.74 -34.18
N ILE A 39 15.12 12.76 -35.47
CA ILE A 39 15.71 13.94 -36.13
C ILE A 39 14.70 15.10 -36.12
N VAL A 40 13.41 14.83 -36.30
CA VAL A 40 12.36 15.85 -36.26
C VAL A 40 12.23 16.46 -34.86
N TYR A 41 12.23 15.62 -33.82
CA TYR A 41 12.21 16.06 -32.42
C TYR A 41 13.45 16.88 -32.07
N GLU A 42 14.64 16.37 -32.38
CA GLU A 42 15.92 17.05 -32.11
C GLU A 42 15.98 18.41 -32.81
N PHE A 43 15.61 18.46 -34.10
CA PHE A 43 15.58 19.71 -34.86
C PHE A 43 14.63 20.73 -34.23
N PHE A 44 13.41 20.32 -33.88
CA PHE A 44 12.43 21.23 -33.30
C PHE A 44 12.83 21.72 -31.90
N LEU A 45 13.41 20.83 -31.09
CA LEU A 45 13.92 21.19 -29.77
C LEU A 45 15.05 22.23 -29.89
N ARG A 46 16.04 22.00 -30.76
CA ARG A 46 17.11 22.98 -31.03
C ARG A 46 16.57 24.29 -31.58
N PHE A 47 15.55 24.24 -32.43
CA PHE A 47 14.89 25.43 -32.97
C PHE A 47 14.23 26.27 -31.87
N ILE A 48 13.49 25.66 -30.95
CA ILE A 48 12.86 26.36 -29.81
C ILE A 48 13.92 26.86 -28.82
N GLU A 49 14.98 26.08 -28.57
CA GLU A 49 16.04 26.44 -27.61
C GLU A 49 16.94 27.57 -28.11
N SER A 50 17.01 27.80 -29.42
CA SER A 50 17.82 28.87 -30.02
C SER A 50 17.63 30.23 -29.32
N PRO A 51 18.72 30.96 -29.02
CA PRO A 51 18.65 32.29 -28.41
C PRO A 51 17.95 33.31 -29.32
N ASP A 52 18.02 33.11 -30.64
CA ASP A 52 17.39 33.98 -31.64
C ASP A 52 15.91 33.63 -31.90
N PHE A 53 15.35 32.67 -31.15
CA PHE A 53 13.96 32.24 -31.30
C PHE A 53 12.99 33.35 -30.88
N ASN A 54 12.24 33.89 -31.85
CA ASN A 54 11.27 34.95 -31.59
C ASN A 54 9.86 34.41 -31.28
N THR A 55 9.50 34.45 -29.99
CA THR A 55 8.19 33.99 -29.49
C THR A 55 7.01 34.78 -30.05
N ASN A 56 7.20 36.05 -30.45
CA ASN A 56 6.12 36.88 -31.00
C ASN A 56 5.68 36.46 -32.40
N ILE A 57 6.59 35.85 -33.17
CA ILE A 57 6.28 35.28 -34.48
C ILE A 57 5.70 33.88 -34.28
N ALA A 58 6.35 33.07 -33.45
CA ALA A 58 5.98 31.67 -33.23
C ALA A 58 4.60 31.49 -32.58
N LYS A 59 4.14 32.42 -31.73
CA LYS A 59 2.82 32.33 -31.06
C LYS A 59 1.61 32.28 -32.01
N LYS A 60 1.79 32.61 -33.29
CA LYS A 60 0.76 32.48 -34.33
C LYS A 60 0.60 31.04 -34.84
N TYR A 61 1.61 30.20 -34.60
CA TYR A 61 1.68 28.82 -35.11
C TYR A 61 1.69 27.78 -33.99
N ILE A 62 2.26 28.14 -32.83
CA ILE A 62 2.16 27.35 -31.60
C ILE A 62 0.97 27.91 -30.82
N ASP A 63 -0.19 27.37 -31.13
CA ASP A 63 -1.49 27.77 -30.58
C ASP A 63 -2.05 26.67 -29.66
N PRO A 64 -3.24 26.86 -29.04
CA PRO A 64 -3.84 25.84 -28.18
C PRO A 64 -4.07 24.49 -28.89
N GLN A 65 -4.38 24.48 -30.19
CA GLN A 65 -4.59 23.25 -30.95
C GLN A 65 -3.28 22.45 -31.08
N PHE A 66 -2.17 23.14 -31.36
CA PHE A 66 -0.85 22.52 -31.37
C PHE A 66 -0.51 21.84 -30.05
N ILE A 67 -0.87 22.47 -28.92
CA ILE A 67 -0.63 21.90 -27.58
C ILE A 67 -1.46 20.63 -27.35
N LEU A 68 -2.73 20.61 -27.78
CA LEU A 68 -3.58 19.42 -27.63
C LEU A 68 -3.00 18.24 -28.43
N GLN A 69 -2.65 18.47 -29.69
CA GLN A 69 -2.04 17.43 -30.54
C GLN A 69 -0.68 16.96 -30.00
N LEU A 70 0.10 17.85 -29.39
CA LEU A 70 1.34 17.47 -28.72
C LEU A 70 1.09 16.62 -27.47
N LEU A 71 0.05 16.95 -26.69
CA LEU A 71 -0.32 16.21 -25.48
C LEU A 71 -0.86 14.81 -25.80
N GLU A 72 -1.60 14.65 -26.89
CA GLU A 72 -2.07 13.33 -27.35
C GLU A 72 -0.91 12.35 -27.55
N LEU A 73 0.26 12.82 -28.00
CA LEU A 73 1.44 11.98 -28.21
C LEU A 73 2.08 11.44 -26.92
N PHE A 74 1.76 11.99 -25.74
CA PHE A 74 2.31 11.50 -24.48
C PHE A 74 1.84 10.08 -24.14
N ASP A 75 0.78 9.57 -24.78
CA ASP A 75 0.35 8.19 -24.60
C ASP A 75 1.16 7.19 -25.49
N SER A 76 2.20 7.65 -26.17
CA SER A 76 3.12 6.79 -26.94
C SER A 76 3.75 5.73 -26.03
N GLU A 77 3.80 4.48 -26.48
CA GLU A 77 4.45 3.38 -25.75
C GLU A 77 5.98 3.51 -25.75
N ASP A 78 6.55 4.23 -26.72
CA ASP A 78 8.00 4.44 -26.84
C ASP A 78 8.50 5.48 -25.81
N PRO A 79 9.27 5.08 -24.79
CA PRO A 79 9.76 6.01 -23.76
C PRO A 79 10.67 7.11 -24.33
N ARG A 80 11.33 6.85 -25.46
CA ARG A 80 12.20 7.84 -26.11
C ARG A 80 11.38 8.99 -26.66
N GLU A 81 10.22 8.69 -27.26
CA GLU A 81 9.30 9.71 -27.76
C GLU A 81 8.77 10.56 -26.60
N ARG A 82 8.36 9.92 -25.50
CA ARG A 82 7.88 10.61 -24.30
C ARG A 82 8.92 11.54 -23.68
N ASP A 83 10.20 11.17 -23.64
CA ASP A 83 11.26 12.03 -23.11
C ASP A 83 11.49 13.30 -23.96
N PHE A 84 11.42 13.18 -25.29
CA PHE A 84 11.47 14.35 -26.19
C PHE A 84 10.23 15.23 -26.04
N LEU A 85 9.04 14.64 -25.93
CA LEU A 85 7.79 15.35 -25.69
C LEU A 85 7.83 16.11 -24.37
N LYS A 86 8.32 15.46 -23.30
CA LYS A 86 8.53 16.06 -21.98
C LYS A 86 9.35 17.33 -22.08
N THR A 87 10.53 17.22 -22.68
CA THR A 87 11.46 18.35 -22.83
C THR A 87 10.85 19.44 -23.70
N THR A 88 10.23 19.07 -24.82
CA THR A 88 9.61 20.01 -25.76
C THR A 88 8.48 20.81 -25.10
N LEU A 89 7.56 20.13 -24.42
CA LEU A 89 6.43 20.77 -23.72
C LEU A 89 6.91 21.67 -22.58
N HIS A 90 7.93 21.24 -21.82
CA HIS A 90 8.53 22.08 -20.78
C HIS A 90 9.15 23.36 -21.36
N ARG A 91 9.90 23.27 -22.47
CA ARG A 91 10.45 24.47 -23.15
C ARG A 91 9.36 25.40 -23.66
N ILE A 92 8.29 24.85 -24.25
CA ILE A 92 7.13 25.63 -24.70
C ILE A 92 6.47 26.35 -23.51
N TYR A 93 6.23 25.65 -22.40
CA TYR A 93 5.66 26.24 -21.18
C TYR A 93 6.52 27.39 -20.63
N GLY A 94 7.84 27.22 -20.65
CA GLY A 94 8.81 28.23 -20.23
C GLY A 94 8.75 29.49 -21.09
N LYS A 95 8.77 29.35 -22.42
CA LYS A 95 8.86 30.47 -23.37
C LYS A 95 7.52 31.15 -23.67
N PHE A 96 6.40 30.43 -23.65
CA PHE A 96 5.07 30.95 -24.03
C PHE A 96 4.18 31.20 -22.81
N LEU A 97 4.33 32.37 -22.19
CA LEU A 97 3.58 32.76 -20.99
C LEU A 97 2.05 32.71 -21.19
N ASN A 98 1.56 33.06 -22.38
CA ASN A 98 0.14 33.08 -22.73
C ASN A 98 -0.48 31.67 -22.83
N LEU A 99 0.33 30.62 -23.00
CA LEU A 99 -0.15 29.24 -23.08
C LEU A 99 -0.14 28.51 -21.73
N ARG A 100 0.50 29.06 -20.70
CA ARG A 100 0.70 28.37 -19.41
C ARG A 100 -0.61 27.89 -18.77
N ALA A 101 -1.62 28.77 -18.73
CA ALA A 101 -2.92 28.41 -18.15
C ALA A 101 -3.63 27.32 -18.97
N PHE A 102 -3.50 27.37 -20.30
CA PHE A 102 -4.07 26.35 -21.18
C PHE A 102 -3.37 25.01 -20.99
N ILE A 103 -2.03 24.98 -21.02
CA ILE A 103 -1.23 23.76 -20.81
C ILE A 103 -1.60 23.09 -19.47
N ARG A 104 -1.62 23.84 -18.36
CA ARG A 104 -2.00 23.27 -17.05
C ARG A 104 -3.41 22.69 -17.08
N ARG A 105 -4.37 23.38 -17.68
CA ARG A 105 -5.75 22.89 -17.79
C ARG A 105 -5.83 21.62 -18.64
N SER A 106 -5.11 21.56 -19.76
CA SER A 106 -5.10 20.40 -20.63
C SER A 106 -4.46 19.18 -19.96
N ILE A 107 -3.35 19.36 -19.23
CA ILE A 107 -2.74 18.29 -18.43
C ILE A 107 -3.71 17.81 -17.33
N ASN A 108 -4.43 18.73 -16.67
CA ASN A 108 -5.44 18.34 -15.68
C ASN A 108 -6.56 17.49 -16.30
N ASN A 109 -6.98 17.80 -17.52
CA ASN A 109 -7.98 16.99 -18.22
C ASN A 109 -7.47 15.58 -18.52
N VAL A 110 -6.21 15.44 -18.94
CA VAL A 110 -5.56 14.13 -19.11
C VAL A 110 -5.57 13.35 -17.79
N PHE A 111 -5.20 13.99 -16.68
CA PHE A 111 -5.25 13.36 -15.37
C PHE A 111 -6.66 13.01 -14.92
N PHE A 112 -7.66 13.84 -15.19
CA PHE A 112 -9.05 13.49 -14.84
C PHE A 112 -9.54 12.26 -15.62
N GLN A 113 -9.28 12.21 -16.91
CA GLN A 113 -9.61 11.05 -17.74
C GLN A 113 -8.86 9.80 -17.24
N PHE A 114 -7.57 9.93 -16.92
CA PHE A 114 -6.78 8.84 -16.36
C PHE A 114 -7.32 8.33 -15.02
N ILE A 115 -7.61 9.21 -14.06
CA ILE A 115 -8.03 8.84 -12.69
C ILE A 115 -9.45 8.26 -12.64
N TYR A 116 -10.36 8.76 -13.47
CA TYR A 116 -11.80 8.51 -13.32
C TYR A 116 -12.43 7.73 -14.47
N GLU A 117 -11.76 7.60 -15.62
CA GLU A 117 -12.34 6.95 -16.81
C GLU A 117 -11.51 5.74 -17.27
N THR A 118 -10.24 5.93 -17.60
CA THR A 118 -9.46 4.90 -18.32
C THR A 118 -8.53 4.09 -17.44
N GLU A 119 -7.99 4.68 -16.36
CA GLU A 119 -6.90 4.12 -15.53
C GLU A 119 -5.66 3.64 -16.34
N ARG A 120 -5.53 4.10 -17.58
CA ARG A 120 -4.45 3.74 -18.52
C ARG A 120 -4.00 4.97 -19.29
N HIS A 121 -2.72 5.29 -19.17
CA HIS A 121 -2.03 6.33 -19.93
C HIS A 121 -0.51 6.20 -19.69
N ASN A 122 0.30 6.17 -20.77
CA ASN A 122 1.74 5.88 -20.67
C ASN A 122 2.59 7.06 -20.17
N GLY A 123 2.15 8.29 -20.44
CA GLY A 123 2.93 9.52 -20.17
C GLY A 123 2.69 10.20 -18.83
N ILE A 124 2.11 9.55 -17.83
CA ILE A 124 1.76 10.19 -16.55
C ILE A 124 3.00 10.65 -15.78
N ALA A 125 4.04 9.81 -15.75
CA ALA A 125 5.30 10.13 -15.08
C ALA A 125 5.96 11.38 -15.69
N GLU A 126 6.06 11.44 -17.02
CA GLU A 126 6.70 12.54 -17.73
C GLU A 126 5.91 13.85 -17.57
N LEU A 127 4.58 13.79 -17.56
CA LEU A 127 3.74 14.96 -17.28
C LEU A 127 3.93 15.46 -15.84
N LEU A 128 4.07 14.56 -14.87
CA LEU A 128 4.38 14.91 -13.49
C LEU A 128 5.77 15.52 -13.33
N GLU A 129 6.80 15.05 -14.05
CA GLU A 129 8.12 15.69 -14.04
C GLU A 129 8.06 17.17 -14.48
N ILE A 130 7.31 17.45 -15.55
CA ILE A 130 7.10 18.83 -16.00
C ILE A 130 6.40 19.63 -14.91
N LEU A 131 5.35 19.07 -14.32
CA LEU A 131 4.59 19.73 -13.27
C LEU A 131 5.42 19.97 -12.01
N GLY A 132 6.30 19.06 -11.61
CA GLY A 132 7.22 19.25 -10.49
C GLY A 132 8.12 20.47 -10.70
N SER A 133 8.66 20.64 -11.91
CA SER A 133 9.43 21.83 -12.28
C SER A 133 8.57 23.11 -12.27
N ILE A 134 7.33 23.03 -12.74
CA ILE A 134 6.37 24.14 -12.72
C ILE A 134 6.01 24.56 -11.29
N ILE A 135 5.74 23.60 -10.40
CA ILE A 135 5.38 23.81 -8.99
C ILE A 135 6.52 24.50 -8.24
N ASN A 136 7.75 24.04 -8.46
CA ASN A 136 8.92 24.70 -7.88
C ASN A 136 9.03 26.18 -8.29
N GLY A 137 8.59 26.51 -9.51
CA GLY A 137 8.55 27.89 -10.02
C GLY A 137 7.34 28.73 -9.61
N PHE A 138 6.43 28.23 -8.75
CA PHE A 138 5.29 29.01 -8.30
C PHE A 138 5.70 30.22 -7.45
N ALA A 139 5.02 31.35 -7.69
CA ALA A 139 5.15 32.53 -6.87
C ALA A 139 4.38 32.36 -5.56
N LEU A 140 4.94 32.92 -4.48
CA LEU A 140 4.28 33.02 -3.18
C LEU A 140 3.56 34.37 -3.05
N PRO A 141 2.38 34.44 -2.41
CA PRO A 141 1.61 33.30 -1.88
C PRO A 141 1.03 32.42 -2.99
N LEU A 142 0.85 31.12 -2.70
CA LEU A 142 0.25 30.18 -3.64
C LEU A 142 -1.17 30.63 -4.01
N LYS A 143 -1.49 30.53 -5.30
CA LYS A 143 -2.83 30.80 -5.80
C LYS A 143 -3.80 29.67 -5.46
N GLU A 144 -5.07 30.02 -5.28
CA GLU A 144 -6.14 29.06 -4.99
C GLU A 144 -6.30 27.98 -6.08
N GLU A 145 -6.05 28.35 -7.36
CA GLU A 145 -6.05 27.37 -8.46
C GLU A 145 -5.00 26.26 -8.27
N HIS A 146 -3.85 26.57 -7.64
CA HIS A 146 -2.80 25.59 -7.38
C HIS A 146 -3.13 24.71 -6.18
N LYS A 147 -3.76 25.27 -5.13
CA LYS A 147 -4.28 24.49 -3.98
C LYS A 147 -5.37 23.52 -4.42
N THR A 148 -6.28 23.98 -5.28
CA THR A 148 -7.30 23.12 -5.90
C THR A 148 -6.67 22.01 -6.74
N PHE A 149 -5.58 22.31 -7.47
CA PHE A 149 -4.86 21.30 -8.25
C PHE A 149 -4.24 20.20 -7.36
N LEU A 150 -3.59 20.57 -6.26
CA LEU A 150 -3.07 19.60 -5.29
C LEU A 150 -4.19 18.67 -4.77
N THR A 151 -5.30 19.24 -4.32
CA THR A 151 -6.35 18.50 -3.61
C THR A 151 -7.27 17.70 -4.52
N LYS A 152 -7.53 18.19 -5.73
CA LYS A 152 -8.46 17.55 -6.70
C LYS A 152 -7.77 16.69 -7.75
N VAL A 153 -6.46 16.82 -7.93
CA VAL A 153 -5.72 16.10 -8.97
C VAL A 153 -4.56 15.29 -8.40
N LEU A 154 -3.60 15.92 -7.73
CA LEU A 154 -2.40 15.21 -7.24
C LEU A 154 -2.75 14.17 -6.15
N ILE A 155 -3.53 14.53 -5.14
CA ILE A 155 -3.91 13.57 -4.08
C ILE A 155 -4.70 12.38 -4.68
N PRO A 156 -5.74 12.58 -5.53
CA PRO A 156 -6.46 11.46 -6.14
C PRO A 156 -5.64 10.57 -7.09
N LEU A 157 -4.51 11.04 -7.65
CA LEU A 157 -3.63 10.20 -8.48
C LEU A 157 -3.09 8.98 -7.72
N HIS A 158 -2.99 9.02 -6.40
CA HIS A 158 -2.57 7.89 -5.58
C HIS A 158 -3.58 6.72 -5.58
N LYS A 159 -4.83 6.95 -5.99
CA LYS A 159 -5.88 5.94 -6.02
C LYS A 159 -5.62 4.86 -7.08
N VAL A 160 -5.07 5.22 -8.23
CA VAL A 160 -4.97 4.35 -9.42
C VAL A 160 -4.07 3.14 -9.16
N LYS A 161 -4.41 1.98 -9.74
CA LYS A 161 -3.68 0.71 -9.52
C LYS A 161 -2.20 0.79 -9.96
N SER A 162 -1.95 1.39 -11.13
CA SER A 162 -0.63 1.55 -11.77
C SER A 162 0.26 2.64 -11.15
N LEU A 163 0.07 2.95 -9.86
CA LEU A 163 0.83 3.99 -9.15
C LEU A 163 2.35 3.78 -9.22
N THR A 164 2.80 2.52 -9.27
CA THR A 164 4.23 2.19 -9.27
C THR A 164 5.01 2.90 -10.40
N LEU A 165 4.37 3.10 -11.56
CA LEU A 165 4.99 3.70 -12.74
C LEU A 165 5.35 5.18 -12.59
N TYR A 166 4.68 5.92 -11.71
CA TYR A 166 4.80 7.38 -11.63
C TYR A 166 4.87 7.93 -10.19
N HIS A 167 4.91 7.04 -9.18
CA HIS A 167 4.92 7.45 -7.78
C HIS A 167 6.09 8.37 -7.41
N PRO A 168 7.36 8.12 -7.81
CA PRO A 168 8.45 9.02 -7.42
C PRO A 168 8.22 10.46 -7.90
N GLN A 169 7.69 10.63 -9.12
CA GLN A 169 7.39 11.93 -9.70
C GLN A 169 6.21 12.61 -8.99
N LEU A 170 5.21 11.82 -8.57
CA LEU A 170 4.06 12.30 -7.82
C LEU A 170 4.45 12.76 -6.41
N ALA A 171 5.18 11.93 -5.66
CA ALA A 171 5.69 12.24 -4.33
C ALA A 171 6.55 13.52 -4.37
N TYR A 172 7.43 13.65 -5.37
CA TYR A 172 8.18 14.89 -5.59
C TYR A 172 7.25 16.10 -5.77
N CYS A 173 6.19 16.00 -6.58
CA CYS A 173 5.24 17.11 -6.75
C CYS A 173 4.55 17.49 -5.43
N VAL A 174 4.19 16.51 -4.60
CA VAL A 174 3.54 16.72 -3.30
C VAL A 174 4.50 17.41 -2.32
N VAL A 175 5.72 16.89 -2.15
CA VAL A 175 6.74 17.49 -1.29
C VAL A 175 7.04 18.93 -1.71
N GLN A 176 7.18 19.19 -3.01
CA GLN A 176 7.40 20.55 -3.53
C GLN A 176 6.25 21.52 -3.22
N PHE A 177 5.01 21.04 -3.09
CA PHE A 177 3.90 21.87 -2.65
C PHE A 177 4.03 22.22 -1.16
N LEU A 178 4.43 21.26 -0.33
CA LEU A 178 4.56 21.44 1.12
C LEU A 178 5.74 22.36 1.47
N GLU A 179 6.86 22.28 0.75
CA GLU A 179 7.97 23.23 0.91
C GLU A 179 7.56 24.68 0.59
N LYS A 180 6.57 24.89 -0.29
CA LYS A 180 6.08 26.22 -0.66
C LYS A 180 5.04 26.77 0.33
N ASP A 181 4.19 25.91 0.89
CA ASP A 181 3.14 26.27 1.84
C ASP A 181 2.88 25.11 2.82
N PRO A 182 3.56 25.09 3.99
CA PRO A 182 3.43 24.04 4.98
C PRO A 182 2.00 23.87 5.53
N SER A 183 1.15 24.89 5.43
CA SER A 183 -0.24 24.84 5.91
C SER A 183 -1.11 23.81 5.18
N LEU A 184 -0.65 23.32 4.03
CA LEU A 184 -1.31 22.28 3.23
C LEU A 184 -1.05 20.86 3.75
N THR A 185 -0.12 20.68 4.70
CA THR A 185 0.32 19.36 5.18
C THR A 185 -0.83 18.53 5.74
N GLU A 186 -1.69 19.14 6.56
CA GLU A 186 -2.83 18.45 7.16
C GLU A 186 -3.77 17.86 6.09
N GLU A 187 -4.09 18.64 5.05
CA GLU A 187 -4.96 18.21 3.97
C GLU A 187 -4.33 17.10 3.12
N VAL A 188 -3.02 17.18 2.85
CA VAL A 188 -2.27 16.15 2.11
C VAL A 188 -2.23 14.83 2.89
N ILE A 189 -1.78 14.85 4.14
CA ILE A 189 -1.67 13.62 4.96
C ILE A 189 -3.04 12.98 5.16
N CYS A 190 -4.08 13.78 5.47
CA CYS A 190 -5.44 13.24 5.59
C CYS A 190 -5.96 12.67 4.25
N GLY A 191 -5.59 13.27 3.12
CA GLY A 191 -5.86 12.77 1.78
C GLY A 191 -5.20 11.42 1.49
N LEU A 192 -3.91 11.27 1.82
CA LEU A 192 -3.18 10.00 1.69
C LEU A 192 -3.77 8.92 2.61
N LEU A 193 -4.03 9.24 3.88
CA LEU A 193 -4.67 8.31 4.82
C LEU A 193 -6.07 7.87 4.35
N ARG A 194 -6.81 8.74 3.67
CA ARG A 194 -8.10 8.40 3.07
C ARG A 194 -7.97 7.38 1.93
N TYR A 195 -6.91 7.47 1.14
CA TYR A 195 -6.64 6.56 0.01
C TYR A 195 -5.70 5.41 0.35
N TRP A 196 -5.43 5.18 1.64
CA TRP A 196 -4.51 4.15 2.10
C TRP A 196 -4.82 2.77 1.48
N PRO A 197 -3.86 2.13 0.80
CA PRO A 197 -4.05 0.82 0.18
C PRO A 197 -4.38 -0.26 1.22
N LYS A 198 -5.42 -1.05 0.98
CA LYS A 198 -5.84 -2.14 1.90
C LYS A 198 -5.58 -3.55 1.37
N VAL A 199 -5.34 -3.68 0.06
CA VAL A 199 -5.23 -4.96 -0.65
C VAL A 199 -4.03 -4.99 -1.61
N ASN A 200 -3.14 -4.00 -1.54
CA ASN A 200 -1.96 -3.90 -2.38
C ASN A 200 -0.77 -3.47 -1.51
N SER A 201 0.00 -4.46 -1.05
CA SER A 201 1.16 -4.25 -0.16
C SER A 201 2.28 -3.42 -0.81
N PRO A 202 2.63 -3.61 -2.10
CA PRO A 202 3.59 -2.73 -2.77
C PRO A 202 3.19 -1.25 -2.68
N LYS A 203 1.94 -0.91 -2.99
CA LYS A 203 1.44 0.47 -2.83
C LYS A 203 1.46 0.94 -1.39
N GLU A 204 1.17 0.08 -0.42
CA GLU A 204 1.27 0.43 1.00
C GLU A 204 2.71 0.82 1.39
N VAL A 205 3.71 0.10 0.88
CA VAL A 205 5.13 0.45 1.04
C VAL A 205 5.45 1.78 0.36
N MET A 206 4.89 2.07 -0.82
CA MET A 206 5.06 3.37 -1.50
C MET A 206 4.49 4.53 -0.67
N PHE A 207 3.28 4.38 -0.12
CA PHE A 207 2.69 5.39 0.77
C PHE A 207 3.53 5.62 2.03
N LEU A 208 4.09 4.56 2.61
CA LEU A 208 5.02 4.70 3.74
C LEU A 208 6.31 5.42 3.33
N ASN A 209 6.82 5.22 2.11
CA ASN A 209 7.93 6.00 1.59
C ASN A 209 7.59 7.49 1.47
N GLU A 210 6.48 7.80 0.81
CA GLU A 210 6.07 9.19 0.59
C GLU A 210 5.78 9.92 1.91
N ILE A 211 5.15 9.26 2.88
CA ILE A 211 4.94 9.86 4.20
C ILE A 211 6.26 10.17 4.89
N GLU A 212 7.28 9.32 4.79
CA GLU A 212 8.59 9.65 5.36
C GLU A 212 9.19 10.89 4.71
N GLU A 213 9.16 10.98 3.37
CA GLU A 213 9.64 12.17 2.65
C GLU A 213 8.88 13.44 3.05
N ILE A 214 7.56 13.34 3.29
CA ILE A 214 6.75 14.46 3.79
C ILE A 214 7.15 14.81 5.23
N LEU A 215 7.37 13.81 6.09
CA LEU A 215 7.79 14.03 7.47
C LEU A 215 9.19 14.62 7.57
N ASP A 216 10.09 14.42 6.61
CA ASP A 216 11.42 15.03 6.60
C ASP A 216 11.37 16.56 6.42
N VAL A 217 10.30 17.09 5.82
CA VAL A 217 10.12 18.53 5.57
C VAL A 217 9.01 19.16 6.42
N ILE A 218 8.33 18.40 7.27
CA ILE A 218 7.19 18.88 8.05
C ILE A 218 7.63 19.86 9.15
N GLU A 219 6.86 20.91 9.40
CA GLU A 219 7.07 21.75 10.58
C GLU A 219 6.43 21.12 11.83
N PRO A 220 7.05 21.22 13.03
CA PRO A 220 6.50 20.63 14.25
C PRO A 220 5.05 21.06 14.57
N GLN A 221 4.67 22.29 14.22
CA GLN A 221 3.31 22.80 14.45
C GLN A 221 2.26 22.10 13.57
N GLU A 222 2.63 21.73 12.35
CA GLU A 222 1.78 20.98 11.42
C GLU A 222 1.72 19.50 11.82
N PHE A 223 2.84 18.94 12.29
CA PHE A 223 2.90 17.57 12.79
C PHE A 223 1.90 17.30 13.93
N VAL A 224 1.76 18.22 14.88
CA VAL A 224 0.84 18.08 16.02
C VAL A 224 -0.61 17.87 15.56
N LYS A 225 -1.02 18.43 14.42
CA LYS A 225 -2.39 18.30 13.89
C LYS A 225 -2.66 16.90 13.34
N ILE A 226 -1.65 16.24 12.79
CA ILE A 226 -1.78 14.95 12.08
C ILE A 226 -1.26 13.74 12.86
N GLN A 227 -0.51 13.94 13.96
CA GLN A 227 0.16 12.87 14.70
C GLN A 227 -0.78 11.72 15.10
N VAL A 228 -2.01 12.01 15.55
CA VAL A 228 -2.93 10.96 16.01
C VAL A 228 -3.41 10.08 14.86
N PRO A 229 -4.06 10.61 13.80
CA PRO A 229 -4.52 9.77 12.69
C PRO A 229 -3.35 9.10 11.94
N LEU A 230 -2.20 9.78 11.83
CA LEU A 230 -1.01 9.19 11.20
C LEU A 230 -0.51 7.98 11.99
N PHE A 231 -0.21 8.13 13.28
CA PHE A 231 0.36 7.03 14.07
C PHE A 231 -0.64 5.91 14.33
N GLN A 232 -1.96 6.18 14.30
CA GLN A 232 -2.95 5.11 14.24
C GLN A 232 -2.80 4.22 13.00
N GLN A 233 -2.45 4.82 11.85
CA GLN A 233 -2.21 4.06 10.63
C GLN A 233 -0.85 3.36 10.69
N ILE A 234 0.22 4.03 11.14
CA ILE A 234 1.54 3.39 11.32
C ILE A 234 1.45 2.20 12.29
N ALA A 235 0.67 2.30 13.37
CA ALA A 235 0.40 1.18 14.29
C ALA A 235 -0.17 -0.05 13.56
N ARG A 236 -1.09 0.15 12.62
CA ARG A 236 -1.64 -0.93 11.79
C ARG A 236 -0.58 -1.51 10.85
N CYS A 237 0.25 -0.66 10.23
CA CYS A 237 1.32 -1.10 9.33
C CYS A 237 2.37 -1.93 10.07
N VAL A 238 2.76 -1.51 11.28
CA VAL A 238 3.65 -2.26 12.17
C VAL A 238 3.05 -3.61 12.53
N SER A 239 1.75 -3.67 12.83
CA SER A 239 1.00 -4.92 13.08
C SER A 239 0.67 -5.73 11.83
N SER A 240 1.12 -5.32 10.64
CA SER A 240 0.86 -6.05 9.41
C SER A 240 1.59 -7.40 9.40
N PRO A 241 0.92 -8.50 8.99
CA PRO A 241 1.60 -9.78 8.80
C PRO A 241 2.56 -9.75 7.60
N HIS A 242 2.42 -8.77 6.70
CA HIS A 242 3.27 -8.61 5.53
C HIS A 242 4.59 -7.95 5.90
N PHE A 243 5.68 -8.72 5.87
CA PHE A 243 6.96 -8.26 6.43
C PHE A 243 7.48 -6.97 5.80
N GLN A 244 7.34 -6.76 4.48
CA GLN A 244 7.84 -5.54 3.82
C GLN A 244 7.10 -4.28 4.31
N VAL A 245 5.82 -4.40 4.67
CA VAL A 245 5.03 -3.27 5.19
C VAL A 245 5.45 -2.97 6.63
N ALA A 246 5.51 -4.00 7.48
CA ALA A 246 5.93 -3.86 8.87
C ALA A 246 7.37 -3.34 8.99
N GLU A 247 8.29 -3.90 8.21
CA GLU A 247 9.69 -3.46 8.14
C GLU A 247 9.78 -2.00 7.71
N ARG A 248 9.07 -1.63 6.63
CA ARG A 248 9.11 -0.26 6.13
C ARG A 248 8.57 0.76 7.13
N ALA A 249 7.50 0.42 7.84
CA ALA A 249 6.94 1.27 8.89
C ALA A 249 7.88 1.40 10.10
N LEU A 250 8.54 0.31 10.50
CA LEU A 250 9.49 0.33 11.61
C LEU A 250 10.79 1.08 11.29
N TYR A 251 11.14 1.24 10.00
CA TYR A 251 12.28 2.05 9.61
C TYR A 251 12.14 3.54 9.95
N TYR A 252 10.94 4.04 10.27
CA TYR A 252 10.76 5.41 10.76
C TYR A 252 11.55 5.68 12.05
N TRP A 253 11.80 4.65 12.88
CA TRP A 253 12.62 4.78 14.10
C TRP A 253 14.13 4.91 13.82
N ASN A 254 14.56 4.76 12.55
CA ASN A 254 15.95 5.01 12.16
C ASN A 254 16.15 6.44 11.65
N ASN A 255 15.07 7.18 11.40
CA ASN A 255 15.14 8.57 10.95
C ASN A 255 15.19 9.50 12.18
N GLU A 256 16.33 10.17 12.38
CA GLU A 256 16.57 11.03 13.54
C GLU A 256 15.54 12.15 13.64
N TYR A 257 15.10 12.73 12.51
CA TYR A 257 14.14 13.83 12.54
C TYR A 257 12.76 13.35 13.01
N ILE A 258 12.29 12.22 12.48
CA ILE A 258 11.03 11.60 12.90
C ILE A 258 11.09 11.18 14.38
N VAL A 259 12.21 10.60 14.82
CA VAL A 259 12.38 10.22 16.24
C VAL A 259 12.34 11.43 17.16
N ASN A 260 12.91 12.57 16.77
CA ASN A 260 12.82 13.81 17.54
C ASN A 260 11.37 14.33 17.62
N LEU A 261 10.64 14.34 16.50
CA LEU A 261 9.21 14.71 16.47
C LEU A 261 8.37 13.80 17.38
N ILE A 262 8.67 12.49 17.39
CA ILE A 262 8.04 11.51 18.28
C ILE A 262 8.39 11.83 19.73
N GLY A 263 9.66 12.15 20.03
CA GLY A 263 10.13 12.49 21.37
C GLY A 263 9.39 13.68 21.97
N ASP A 264 9.27 14.77 21.20
CA ASP A 264 8.57 15.99 21.62
C ASP A 264 7.06 15.75 21.88
N ASN A 265 6.48 14.73 21.24
CA ASN A 265 5.06 14.41 21.30
C ASN A 265 4.75 13.03 21.91
N VAL A 266 5.69 12.48 22.68
CA VAL A 266 5.64 11.10 23.18
C VAL A 266 4.39 10.81 24.02
N THR A 267 3.88 11.82 24.73
CA THR A 267 2.70 11.71 25.59
C THR A 267 1.43 11.32 24.83
N VAL A 268 1.37 11.65 23.54
CA VAL A 268 0.25 11.32 22.65
C VAL A 268 0.57 10.08 21.80
N ILE A 269 1.79 9.98 21.27
CA ILE A 269 2.18 8.94 20.31
C ILE A 269 2.38 7.58 20.98
N LEU A 270 3.05 7.53 22.15
CA LEU A 270 3.37 6.27 22.81
C LEU A 270 2.10 5.45 23.14
N PRO A 271 1.05 6.00 23.77
CA PRO A 271 -0.18 5.24 24.01
C PRO A 271 -0.85 4.67 22.75
N VAL A 272 -0.70 5.33 21.60
CA VAL A 272 -1.25 4.87 20.31
C VAL A 272 -0.44 3.71 19.74
N MET A 273 0.90 3.80 19.81
CA MET A 273 1.81 2.81 19.22
C MET A 273 2.04 1.59 20.11
N PHE A 274 1.96 1.76 21.43
CA PHE A 274 2.32 0.73 22.41
C PHE A 274 1.62 -0.61 22.19
N PRO A 275 0.28 -0.68 22.00
CA PRO A 275 -0.42 -1.97 21.82
C PRO A 275 0.13 -2.78 20.64
N SER A 276 0.36 -2.12 19.50
CA SER A 276 0.87 -2.75 18.27
C SER A 276 2.30 -3.26 18.42
N LEU A 277 3.17 -2.45 19.02
CA LEU A 277 4.57 -2.83 19.24
C LEU A 277 4.68 -3.97 20.27
N TYR A 278 4.00 -3.85 21.40
CA TYR A 278 4.06 -4.85 22.47
C TYR A 278 3.45 -6.20 22.06
N GLN A 279 2.40 -6.21 21.23
CA GLN A 279 1.86 -7.45 20.70
C GLN A 279 2.84 -8.15 19.75
N ASN A 280 3.45 -7.38 18.84
CA ASN A 280 4.41 -7.91 17.88
C ASN A 280 5.72 -8.37 18.52
N SER A 281 6.13 -7.76 19.64
CA SER A 281 7.30 -8.22 20.41
C SER A 281 7.09 -9.58 21.08
N LYS A 282 5.85 -10.10 21.16
CA LYS A 282 5.59 -11.45 21.69
C LYS A 282 5.48 -12.51 20.59
N ALA A 283 4.89 -12.18 19.44
CA ALA A 283 4.44 -13.20 18.50
C ALA A 283 4.55 -12.83 17.00
N HIS A 284 5.55 -12.05 16.59
CA HIS A 284 5.79 -11.84 15.16
C HIS A 284 6.60 -12.99 14.53
N TRP A 285 6.13 -13.56 13.41
CA TRP A 285 6.75 -14.73 12.77
C TRP A 285 8.15 -14.44 12.19
N ASN A 286 8.37 -13.19 11.74
CA ASN A 286 9.64 -12.74 11.18
C ASN A 286 10.56 -12.17 12.28
N ARG A 287 11.74 -12.78 12.42
CA ARG A 287 12.77 -12.40 13.42
C ARG A 287 13.36 -11.01 13.23
N THR A 288 13.48 -10.51 12.00
CA THR A 288 14.00 -9.17 11.72
C THR A 288 13.04 -8.12 12.27
N ILE A 289 11.74 -8.28 12.01
CA ILE A 289 10.69 -7.41 12.54
C ILE A 289 10.71 -7.41 14.07
N HIS A 290 10.89 -8.58 14.68
CA HIS A 290 11.00 -8.72 16.13
C HIS A 290 12.13 -7.84 16.70
N GLY A 291 13.31 -7.87 16.09
CA GLY A 291 14.44 -7.00 16.46
C GLY A 291 14.16 -5.51 16.27
N LEU A 292 13.52 -5.12 15.17
CA LEU A 292 13.13 -3.73 14.91
C LEU A 292 12.10 -3.22 15.91
N VAL A 293 11.11 -4.05 16.27
CA VAL A 293 10.12 -3.72 17.30
C VAL A 293 10.77 -3.53 18.66
N TYR A 294 11.72 -4.39 19.05
CA TYR A 294 12.47 -4.21 20.30
C TYR A 294 13.25 -2.91 20.32
N ASN A 295 13.91 -2.55 19.22
CA ASN A 295 14.60 -1.27 19.09
C ASN A 295 13.63 -0.09 19.31
N ALA A 296 12.48 -0.11 18.62
CA ALA A 296 11.45 0.92 18.78
C ALA A 296 10.91 1.02 20.23
N LEU A 297 10.62 -0.12 20.87
CA LEU A 297 10.18 -0.16 22.28
C LEU A 297 11.25 0.39 23.23
N LYS A 298 12.53 0.07 22.99
CA LYS A 298 13.65 0.58 23.79
C LYS A 298 13.75 2.09 23.67
N LEU A 299 13.67 2.64 22.46
CA LEU A 299 13.68 4.10 22.24
C LEU A 299 12.54 4.79 22.99
N PHE A 300 11.32 4.23 22.96
CA PHE A 300 10.21 4.80 23.74
C PHE A 300 10.44 4.75 25.25
N MET A 301 11.01 3.65 25.75
CA MET A 301 11.36 3.51 27.16
C MET A 301 12.43 4.53 27.58
N GLU A 302 13.44 4.78 26.74
CA GLU A 302 14.49 5.78 26.98
C GLU A 302 13.93 7.21 26.99
N ILE A 303 12.98 7.53 26.11
CA ILE A 303 12.36 8.86 26.02
C ILE A 303 11.51 9.16 27.27
N ASN A 304 10.64 8.24 27.69
CA ASN A 304 9.78 8.45 28.86
C ASN A 304 9.47 7.12 29.59
N PRO A 305 10.31 6.70 30.55
CA PRO A 305 10.15 5.45 31.28
C PRO A 305 8.82 5.37 32.05
N ALA A 306 8.44 6.46 32.72
CA ALA A 306 7.23 6.48 33.55
C ALA A 306 5.95 6.30 32.73
N LEU A 307 5.89 6.93 31.55
CA LEU A 307 4.76 6.76 30.63
C LEU A 307 4.74 5.36 30.01
N PHE A 308 5.92 4.78 29.74
CA PHE A 308 6.03 3.42 29.23
C PHE A 308 5.47 2.38 30.23
N ASP A 309 5.80 2.51 31.51
CA ASP A 309 5.26 1.66 32.57
C ASP A 309 3.73 1.82 32.69
N GLN A 310 3.24 3.06 32.61
CA GLN A 310 1.81 3.35 32.62
C GLN A 310 1.09 2.69 31.43
N CYS A 311 1.64 2.79 30.22
CA CYS A 311 1.09 2.16 29.02
C CYS A 311 1.08 0.63 29.15
N THR A 312 2.13 0.06 29.74
CA THR A 312 2.21 -1.38 30.02
C THR A 312 1.09 -1.84 30.95
N ALA A 313 0.89 -1.15 32.07
CA ALA A 313 -0.18 -1.44 33.01
C ALA A 313 -1.58 -1.28 32.39
N GLN A 314 -1.80 -0.19 31.63
CA GLN A 314 -3.06 0.07 30.95
C GLN A 314 -3.36 -0.96 29.86
N TYR A 315 -2.35 -1.43 29.13
CA TYR A 315 -2.49 -2.49 28.14
C TYR A 315 -2.90 -3.81 28.79
N LYS A 316 -2.25 -4.21 29.90
CA LYS A 316 -2.62 -5.41 30.67
C LYS A 316 -4.06 -5.34 31.16
N GLN A 317 -4.47 -4.21 31.74
CA GLN A 317 -5.84 -3.99 32.21
C GLN A 317 -6.86 -4.06 31.05
N SER A 318 -6.53 -3.43 29.92
CA SER A 318 -7.40 -3.42 28.73
C SER A 318 -7.58 -4.83 28.15
N ARG A 319 -6.51 -5.64 28.13
CA ARG A 319 -6.57 -7.05 27.71
C ARG A 319 -7.41 -7.91 28.64
N GLN A 320 -7.29 -7.75 29.96
CA GLN A 320 -8.14 -8.46 30.92
C GLN A 320 -9.62 -8.08 30.75
N LEU A 321 -9.90 -6.79 30.54
CA LEU A 321 -11.26 -6.31 30.29
C LEU A 321 -11.83 -6.84 28.97
N GLU A 322 -11.02 -6.90 27.91
CA GLU A 322 -11.40 -7.47 26.62
C GLU A 322 -11.73 -8.97 26.74
N LYS A 323 -10.89 -9.74 27.43
CA LYS A 323 -11.14 -11.16 27.75
C LYS A 323 -12.43 -11.33 28.56
N LYS A 324 -12.69 -10.47 29.55
CA LYS A 324 -13.94 -10.49 30.33
C LYS A 324 -15.16 -10.21 29.45
N LYS A 325 -15.11 -9.17 28.60
CA LYS A 325 -16.20 -8.84 27.66
C LYS A 325 -16.46 -9.96 26.65
N MET A 326 -15.42 -10.66 26.21
CA MET A 326 -15.55 -11.81 25.31
C MET A 326 -16.29 -12.96 26.00
N ARG A 327 -15.94 -13.30 27.25
CA ARG A 327 -16.66 -14.30 28.06
C ARG A 327 -18.12 -13.92 28.29
N GLU A 328 -18.40 -12.68 28.67
CA GLU A 328 -19.78 -12.20 28.87
C GLU A 328 -20.62 -12.29 27.58
N ARG A 329 -20.00 -12.03 26.43
CA ARG A 329 -20.64 -12.16 25.11
C ARG A 329 -20.96 -13.62 24.80
N GLU A 330 -20.01 -14.52 25.03
CA GLU A 330 -20.18 -15.97 24.83
C GLU A 330 -21.28 -16.55 25.73
N GLU A 331 -21.29 -16.19 27.01
CA GLU A 331 -22.36 -16.59 27.95
C GLU A 331 -23.74 -16.07 27.50
N THR A 332 -23.79 -14.87 26.95
CA THR A 332 -25.03 -14.28 26.41
C THR A 332 -25.52 -15.04 25.18
N TRP A 333 -24.61 -15.44 24.28
CA TRP A 333 -24.94 -16.30 23.14
C TRP A 333 -25.44 -17.68 23.59
N HIS A 334 -24.78 -18.33 24.55
CA HIS A 334 -25.24 -19.62 25.08
C HIS A 334 -26.59 -19.53 25.79
N ARG A 335 -26.86 -18.42 26.48
CA ARG A 335 -28.19 -18.17 27.07
C ARG A 335 -29.25 -17.97 26.01
N LEU A 336 -28.94 -17.23 24.94
CA LEU A 336 -29.84 -17.03 23.81
C LEU A 336 -30.15 -18.37 23.13
N GLU A 337 -29.13 -19.19 22.86
CA GLU A 337 -29.26 -20.51 22.25
C GLU A 337 -30.13 -21.44 23.10
N ARG A 338 -29.90 -21.52 24.41
CA ARG A 338 -30.73 -22.29 25.34
C ARG A 338 -32.18 -21.83 25.35
N THR A 339 -32.41 -20.52 25.34
CA THR A 339 -33.76 -19.93 25.32
C THR A 339 -34.47 -20.23 24.00
N ALA A 340 -33.76 -20.11 22.87
CA ALA A 340 -34.27 -20.44 21.55
C ALA A 340 -34.63 -21.93 21.44
N ALA A 341 -33.78 -22.83 21.94
CA ALA A 341 -34.04 -24.26 21.97
C ALA A 341 -35.26 -24.63 22.82
N HIS A 342 -35.44 -23.99 23.98
CA HIS A 342 -36.62 -24.19 24.81
C HIS A 342 -37.91 -23.70 24.12
N ASN A 343 -37.87 -22.53 23.49
CA ASN A 343 -39.03 -22.00 22.75
C ASN A 343 -39.36 -22.84 21.52
N ALA A 344 -38.36 -23.46 20.87
CA ALA A 344 -38.56 -24.39 19.75
C ALA A 344 -39.36 -25.65 20.16
N GLN A 345 -39.24 -26.11 21.41
CA GLN A 345 -40.00 -27.26 21.93
C GLN A 345 -41.49 -26.95 22.13
N GLY A 346 -41.87 -25.68 22.28
CA GLY A 346 -43.25 -25.23 22.45
C GLY A 346 -43.99 -24.91 21.14
N LEU A 347 -43.31 -25.02 20.00
CA LEU A 347 -43.90 -24.79 18.68
C LEU A 347 -44.48 -26.09 18.12
N PRO A 348 -45.76 -26.09 17.66
CA PRO A 348 -46.30 -27.26 16.96
C PRO A 348 -45.54 -27.44 15.64
N LEU A 349 -44.89 -28.60 15.46
CA LEU A 349 -44.49 -29.06 14.12
C LEU A 349 -45.76 -29.11 13.26
N PRO A 350 -45.81 -28.39 12.12
CA PRO A 350 -44.84 -28.59 11.05
C PRO A 350 -44.39 -27.27 10.43
N TYR A 351 -43.13 -26.91 10.65
CA TYR A 351 -42.40 -26.22 9.60
C TYR A 351 -41.16 -27.07 9.35
N THR A 352 -41.22 -27.87 8.28
CA THR A 352 -40.00 -28.25 7.58
C THR A 352 -39.35 -26.94 7.14
N ILE A 353 -38.54 -26.36 8.03
CA ILE A 353 -37.36 -25.61 7.61
C ILE A 353 -36.64 -26.65 6.75
N GLY A 354 -36.78 -26.54 5.43
CA GLY A 354 -35.87 -27.20 4.51
C GLY A 354 -34.51 -26.91 5.10
N GLY A 355 -33.84 -27.98 5.53
CA GLY A 355 -32.71 -27.88 6.46
C GLY A 355 -31.77 -26.77 5.98
N PRO A 356 -31.04 -26.11 6.89
CA PRO A 356 -29.91 -25.33 6.40
C PRO A 356 -29.19 -26.25 5.44
N LEU A 357 -29.08 -25.84 4.16
CA LEU A 357 -28.03 -26.35 3.32
C LEU A 357 -26.83 -26.14 4.20
N THR A 358 -26.35 -27.23 4.80
CA THR A 358 -25.10 -27.23 5.51
C THR A 358 -24.12 -26.88 4.42
N SER A 359 -23.86 -25.59 4.23
CA SER A 359 -22.50 -25.14 4.06
C SER A 359 -21.79 -25.85 5.20
N SER A 360 -21.07 -26.88 4.81
CA SER A 360 -20.20 -27.68 5.64
C SER A 360 -19.72 -26.83 6.80
N ARG A 361 -20.04 -27.28 8.02
CA ARG A 361 -19.24 -26.90 9.17
C ARG A 361 -17.80 -27.12 8.77
N THR A 362 -17.06 -26.05 8.52
CA THR A 362 -15.64 -26.06 8.82
C THR A 362 -15.61 -26.14 10.34
N ASP A 363 -15.42 -27.34 10.87
CA ASP A 363 -15.08 -27.51 12.28
C ASP A 363 -13.79 -26.72 12.52
N VAL A 364 -13.91 -25.54 13.13
CA VAL A 364 -12.78 -24.77 13.64
C VAL A 364 -12.35 -25.36 14.99
N SER A 365 -12.27 -26.68 15.08
CA SER A 365 -11.67 -27.43 16.19
C SER A 365 -10.34 -28.07 15.80
N THR A 366 -9.83 -27.80 14.60
CA THR A 366 -8.48 -28.20 14.17
C THR A 366 -7.68 -27.03 13.61
N ILE A 367 -7.80 -25.85 14.21
CA ILE A 367 -6.62 -24.98 14.29
C ILE A 367 -5.89 -25.46 15.53
N GLN A 368 -4.96 -26.41 15.34
CA GLN A 368 -3.85 -26.57 16.27
C GLN A 368 -3.14 -25.21 16.31
N THR A 369 -3.47 -24.41 17.31
CA THR A 369 -2.53 -23.43 17.82
C THR A 369 -1.31 -24.24 18.24
N PHE A 370 -0.24 -24.11 17.47
CA PHE A 370 1.09 -24.59 17.85
C PHE A 370 1.59 -23.74 19.02
N ASP A 371 0.98 -23.89 20.19
CA ASP A 371 1.60 -23.51 21.45
C ASP A 371 2.68 -24.57 21.71
N THR A 372 3.91 -24.19 21.38
CA THR A 372 5.08 -25.02 21.67
C THR A 372 5.45 -24.78 23.13
N GLU A 373 4.72 -25.41 24.06
CA GLU A 373 5.20 -25.59 25.43
C GLU A 373 6.28 -26.68 25.43
N LEU A 374 7.52 -26.25 25.62
CA LEU A 374 8.66 -27.12 25.89
C LEU A 374 8.58 -27.59 27.34
N GLU A 375 7.93 -28.73 27.59
CA GLU A 375 8.08 -29.44 28.87
C GLU A 375 9.19 -30.49 28.79
N ASN A 376 10.10 -30.39 29.76
CA ASN A 376 11.25 -31.26 29.99
C ASN A 376 10.81 -32.38 30.95
N PRO A 377 11.13 -33.67 30.71
CA PRO A 377 10.58 -34.75 31.53
C PRO A 377 11.42 -34.98 32.79
N SER A 378 10.78 -34.96 33.95
CA SER A 378 11.35 -35.51 35.18
C SER A 378 10.25 -36.04 36.12
N SER A 379 10.05 -37.36 36.02
CA SER A 379 9.71 -38.33 37.07
C SER A 379 9.02 -37.89 38.37
N GLY A 380 7.99 -38.66 38.75
CA GLY A 380 7.74 -39.04 40.13
C GLY A 380 6.32 -38.79 40.62
N GLU A 381 5.58 -39.87 40.81
CA GLU A 381 4.28 -39.94 41.47
C GLU A 381 4.32 -39.29 42.87
N GLU A 382 3.30 -38.51 43.23
CA GLU A 382 2.60 -38.67 44.51
C GLU A 382 1.29 -37.85 44.56
N SER A 383 0.28 -38.51 45.12
CA SER A 383 -1.10 -38.09 45.33
C SER A 383 -1.26 -37.05 46.44
N GLY A 384 -2.16 -36.08 46.26
CA GLY A 384 -2.67 -35.23 47.34
C GLY A 384 -3.64 -34.17 46.81
N GLU A 385 -4.86 -34.17 47.35
CA GLU A 385 -5.90 -33.15 47.15
C GLU A 385 -5.39 -31.80 47.70
N ASP A 386 -5.57 -30.69 46.97
CA ASP A 386 -5.68 -29.37 47.61
C ASP A 386 -6.21 -28.26 46.67
N GLU A 387 -6.73 -27.24 47.35
CA GLU A 387 -7.62 -26.16 46.95
C GLU A 387 -7.10 -25.24 45.82
N HIS A 388 -8.04 -24.70 45.03
CA HIS A 388 -7.80 -23.70 43.99
C HIS A 388 -7.19 -22.40 44.55
N GLN A 389 -5.88 -22.23 44.38
CA GLN A 389 -5.24 -20.91 44.29
C GLN A 389 -4.76 -20.68 42.85
N GLU A 390 -5.33 -19.68 42.19
CA GLU A 390 -4.82 -19.16 40.91
C GLU A 390 -3.43 -18.56 41.14
N VAL A 391 -2.40 -19.19 40.59
CA VAL A 391 -1.03 -18.68 40.58
C VAL A 391 -0.94 -17.59 39.50
N GLU A 392 -0.76 -16.34 39.92
CA GLU A 392 -0.29 -15.26 39.05
C GLU A 392 1.09 -15.64 38.50
N GLN A 393 1.18 -15.94 37.20
CA GLN A 393 2.47 -15.98 36.52
C GLN A 393 3.07 -14.57 36.51
N ASP A 394 4.17 -14.44 37.24
CA ASP A 394 4.93 -13.22 37.41
C ASP A 394 5.63 -12.81 36.09
N GLU A 395 4.89 -12.13 35.20
CA GLU A 395 5.39 -11.56 33.93
C GLU A 395 6.43 -10.43 34.14
N HIS A 396 6.81 -10.07 35.37
CA HIS A 396 7.83 -9.05 35.63
C HIS A 396 9.23 -9.46 35.16
N GLY A 397 9.52 -10.76 35.03
CA GLY A 397 10.82 -11.25 34.57
C GLY A 397 11.13 -11.03 33.09
N GLU A 398 10.12 -10.76 32.25
CA GLU A 398 10.34 -10.57 30.80
C GLU A 398 10.77 -9.13 30.44
N LEU A 399 10.44 -8.15 31.28
CA LEU A 399 10.89 -6.75 31.12
C LEU A 399 12.38 -6.58 31.44
N GLN A 400 12.97 -7.43 32.29
CA GLN A 400 14.42 -7.44 32.53
C GLN A 400 15.24 -8.00 31.36
N ARG A 401 14.62 -8.65 30.36
CA ARG A 401 15.35 -9.13 29.17
C ARG A 401 15.68 -8.04 28.14
N PHE A 402 15.26 -6.80 28.35
CA PHE A 402 15.62 -5.70 27.44
C PHE A 402 17.10 -5.29 27.53
N ASP A 403 17.83 -5.74 28.55
CA ASP A 403 19.24 -5.39 28.79
C ASP A 403 20.27 -6.42 28.32
N ASP A 404 19.88 -7.67 28.01
CA ASP A 404 20.85 -8.73 27.68
C ASP A 404 20.90 -9.07 26.18
N ARG A 405 22.03 -8.76 25.55
CA ARG A 405 22.40 -9.20 24.19
C ARG A 405 22.62 -10.73 24.16
N PRO A 406 22.25 -11.44 23.08
CA PRO A 406 22.84 -12.74 22.77
C PRO A 406 23.87 -12.61 21.65
N ASP A 407 25.14 -12.82 22.00
CA ASP A 407 26.21 -13.15 21.06
C ASP A 407 25.95 -14.54 20.43
N GLY A 408 26.13 -14.59 19.10
CA GLY A 408 26.41 -15.76 18.24
C GLY A 408 25.73 -17.09 18.56
N PHE A 409 24.77 -17.51 17.72
CA PHE A 409 24.36 -18.93 17.67
C PHE A 409 24.25 -19.48 16.24
N ASN A 410 24.94 -20.61 16.06
CA ASN A 410 25.15 -21.38 14.83
C ASN A 410 23.85 -21.93 14.23
N LEU A 411 23.79 -21.89 12.90
CA LEU A 411 22.74 -22.44 12.04
C LEU A 411 22.72 -23.98 12.07
N PHE A 412 21.60 -24.56 12.48
CA PHE A 412 21.18 -25.89 12.02
C PHE A 412 19.74 -25.85 11.50
N ARG A 413 19.62 -25.97 10.18
CA ARG A 413 18.34 -26.07 9.44
C ARG A 413 17.77 -27.48 9.65
N ARG A 414 16.77 -27.65 10.52
CA ARG A 414 15.93 -28.86 10.50
C ARG A 414 14.97 -28.76 9.31
N LYS A 415 15.01 -29.77 8.41
CA LYS A 415 14.03 -29.94 7.33
C LYS A 415 12.68 -30.25 7.98
N SER A 416 11.66 -29.43 7.71
CA SER A 416 10.28 -29.70 8.09
C SER A 416 9.74 -30.87 7.25
N ILE A 417 9.21 -31.89 7.92
CA ILE A 417 8.46 -32.98 7.31
C ILE A 417 7.01 -32.56 7.39
N ILE A 418 6.40 -32.26 6.24
CA ILE A 418 4.98 -31.91 6.12
C ILE A 418 4.16 -33.18 6.38
N PRO A 419 3.10 -33.17 7.21
CA PRO A 419 2.17 -34.31 7.30
C PRO A 419 1.49 -34.49 5.94
N VAL A 420 1.73 -35.63 5.30
CA VAL A 420 1.13 -35.95 3.99
C VAL A 420 -0.25 -36.52 4.24
N ASP A 421 -1.28 -35.77 3.90
CA ASP A 421 -2.67 -36.25 3.90
C ASP A 421 -2.86 -37.24 2.73
N GLU A 422 -3.24 -38.49 3.03
CA GLU A 422 -3.44 -39.55 2.04
C GLU A 422 -4.54 -39.17 1.01
N SER A 423 -5.48 -38.30 1.40
CA SER A 423 -6.52 -37.81 0.49
C SER A 423 -5.93 -36.91 -0.61
N VAL A 424 -4.95 -36.08 -0.27
CA VAL A 424 -4.27 -35.16 -1.20
C VAL A 424 -3.42 -35.92 -2.20
N LEU A 425 -2.76 -37.01 -1.80
CA LEU A 425 -2.06 -37.90 -2.74
C LEU A 425 -3.02 -38.64 -3.68
N SER A 426 -4.19 -39.04 -3.18
CA SER A 426 -5.22 -39.66 -4.02
C SER A 426 -5.80 -38.68 -5.05
N GLU A 427 -5.96 -37.41 -4.69
CA GLU A 427 -6.44 -36.37 -5.60
C GLU A 427 -5.37 -35.92 -6.60
N LEU A 428 -4.11 -35.78 -6.17
CA LEU A 428 -2.98 -35.49 -7.06
C LEU A 428 -2.72 -36.61 -8.07
N SER A 429 -2.90 -37.88 -7.67
CA SER A 429 -2.79 -39.02 -8.60
C SER A 429 -3.97 -39.14 -9.58
N ARG A 430 -5.09 -38.46 -9.30
CA ARG A 430 -6.27 -38.39 -10.19
C ARG A 430 -6.28 -37.13 -11.07
N HIS A 431 -5.42 -36.16 -10.79
CA HIS A 431 -5.36 -34.91 -11.54
C HIS A 431 -4.66 -35.12 -12.90
N ARG A 432 -5.40 -35.06 -14.00
CA ARG A 432 -4.82 -34.93 -15.35
C ARG A 432 -4.58 -33.47 -15.68
N SER A 433 -3.44 -33.15 -16.29
CA SER A 433 -3.15 -31.77 -16.71
C SER A 433 -4.03 -31.39 -17.91
N LEU A 434 -4.31 -30.09 -18.05
CA LEU A 434 -5.09 -29.58 -19.18
C LEU A 434 -4.38 -29.82 -20.53
N GLU A 435 -3.05 -29.94 -20.53
CA GLU A 435 -2.25 -30.32 -21.70
C GLU A 435 -2.46 -31.79 -22.13
N GLU A 436 -2.67 -32.71 -21.19
CA GLU A 436 -2.97 -34.12 -21.52
C GLU A 436 -4.36 -34.31 -22.12
N VAL A 437 -5.31 -33.44 -21.75
CA VAL A 437 -6.68 -33.46 -22.31
C VAL A 437 -6.71 -32.88 -23.72
N LEU A 438 -5.83 -31.92 -24.02
CA LEU A 438 -5.75 -31.28 -25.35
C LEU A 438 -4.95 -32.10 -26.38
N ASN A 439 -4.03 -32.97 -25.94
CA ASN A 439 -3.13 -33.74 -26.82
C ASN A 439 -3.46 -35.25 -26.91
N GLY A 440 -4.59 -35.71 -26.39
CA GLY A 440 -5.01 -37.11 -26.49
C GLY A 440 -5.50 -37.50 -27.90
N PRO A 441 -5.25 -38.73 -28.39
CA PRO A 441 -5.74 -39.18 -29.69
C PRO A 441 -7.29 -39.27 -29.69
N PRO A 442 -7.96 -39.08 -30.84
CA PRO A 442 -9.42 -39.07 -30.89
C PRO A 442 -9.98 -40.46 -30.59
N ASP A 443 -10.87 -40.54 -29.59
CA ASP A 443 -11.57 -41.77 -29.23
C ASP A 443 -12.45 -42.27 -30.38
N ALA A 444 -12.10 -43.43 -30.92
CA ALA A 444 -12.91 -44.19 -31.87
C ALA A 444 -14.01 -44.95 -31.12
N SER A 445 -15.11 -44.26 -30.79
CA SER A 445 -16.39 -44.94 -30.53
C SER A 445 -17.56 -44.02 -30.88
N GLY A 446 -17.89 -43.99 -32.18
CA GLY A 446 -19.13 -43.40 -32.64
C GLY A 446 -20.32 -44.21 -32.16
N ASN A 447 -21.31 -43.54 -31.55
CA ASN A 447 -22.70 -43.94 -31.69
C ASN A 447 -23.60 -42.69 -31.70
N PRO A 448 -24.38 -42.45 -32.77
CA PRO A 448 -25.16 -41.24 -32.93
C PRO A 448 -26.63 -41.45 -32.54
N THR A 449 -27.16 -40.63 -31.63
CA THR A 449 -28.62 -40.41 -31.47
C THR A 449 -28.85 -39.05 -30.79
N LYS A 450 -29.23 -38.03 -31.56
CA LYS A 450 -30.60 -37.45 -31.69
C LYS A 450 -30.96 -36.41 -30.61
N ASN A 451 -30.82 -35.13 -30.99
CA ASN A 451 -31.79 -34.01 -31.05
C ASN A 451 -32.94 -33.87 -30.01
N PRO A 452 -33.50 -32.66 -29.81
CA PRO A 452 -33.35 -31.44 -30.63
C PRO A 452 -32.57 -30.29 -29.98
#